data_AF-A0A7S1SH02-F1
#
_entry.id   AF-A0A7S1SH02-F1
#
_cell.length_a   1.000
_cell.length_b   1.000
_cell.length_c   1.000
_cell.angle_alpha   90.00
_cell.angle_beta   90.00
_cell.angle_gamma   90.00
#
_symmetry.space_group_name_H-M   'P 1'
#
loop_
_entity.id
_entity.type
_entity.pdbx_description
1 polymer ?
#
loop_
_entity_poly.entity_id
_entity_poly.type
_entity_poly.pdbx_seq_one_letter_code
_entity_poly.pdbx_strand_id
1 'polypeptide(L)'
;SIAAGGRYDKLVGMFSGKDVPAVGVSIGIERVFSIMEAQLRAAAAESGEAIRENETAVLVASIGNGMQMKRMGIANTLWSAGIAAEFGFKPNPKMGDQLNYALEKGVPYMVLFGESELEAGVVKLKDMKARTEEDVPLASLVEELKGRLGSSSRRVVVG
;
A
#
# COMPACT_ATOMS: atom_id res chain seq x y z
N SER A 1 31.82 -2.91 -7.62
CA SER A 1 31.51 -1.47 -7.43
C SER A 1 30.05 -1.19 -7.78
N ILE A 2 29.38 -0.28 -7.06
CA ILE A 2 28.00 0.18 -7.33
C ILE A 2 27.95 1.61 -7.90
N ALA A 3 29.07 2.33 -7.87
CA ALA A 3 29.21 3.65 -8.48
C ALA A 3 30.62 3.81 -9.09
N ALA A 4 30.74 4.69 -10.08
CA ALA A 4 31.99 5.06 -10.72
C ALA A 4 31.94 6.54 -11.09
N GLY A 5 33.08 7.22 -11.13
CA GLY A 5 33.11 8.64 -11.45
C GLY A 5 34.52 9.11 -11.76
N GLY A 6 34.63 10.36 -12.18
CA GLY A 6 35.91 10.95 -12.52
C GLY A 6 35.78 12.32 -13.16
N ARG A 7 36.94 12.91 -13.43
CA ARG A 7 37.11 14.17 -14.14
C ARG A 7 37.35 13.89 -15.63
N TYR A 8 36.72 14.65 -16.52
CA TYR A 8 36.74 14.44 -17.98
C TYR A 8 36.73 15.75 -18.78
N ASP A 9 37.67 16.64 -18.47
CA ASP A 9 37.75 18.02 -18.99
C ASP A 9 37.83 18.18 -20.51
N LYS A 10 38.26 17.14 -21.23
CA LYS A 10 38.42 17.18 -22.69
C LYS A 10 37.24 16.58 -23.45
N LEU A 11 36.33 15.89 -22.75
CA LEU A 11 35.26 15.11 -23.38
C LEU A 11 34.26 16.01 -24.11
N VAL A 12 33.90 17.15 -23.51
CA VAL A 12 33.06 18.18 -24.13
C VAL A 12 33.80 18.90 -25.25
N GLY A 13 35.13 19.06 -25.12
CA GLY A 13 35.98 19.71 -26.11
C GLY A 13 36.05 18.97 -27.45
N MET A 14 35.93 17.64 -27.44
CA MET A 14 35.86 16.82 -28.66
C MET A 14 34.68 17.17 -29.57
N PHE A 15 33.61 17.77 -29.04
CA PHE A 15 32.40 18.15 -29.80
C PHE A 15 32.22 19.66 -29.96
N SER A 16 32.75 20.46 -29.04
CA SER A 16 32.55 21.92 -29.01
C SER A 16 33.73 22.75 -29.51
N GLY A 17 34.90 22.13 -29.71
CA GLY A 17 36.14 22.81 -30.12
C GLY A 17 36.78 23.68 -29.03
N LYS A 18 36.26 23.65 -27.80
CA LYS A 18 36.82 24.32 -26.62
C LYS A 18 36.88 23.36 -25.45
N ASP A 19 37.99 23.31 -24.73
CA ASP A 19 38.09 22.50 -23.52
C ASP A 19 37.15 23.05 -22.43
N VAL A 20 36.30 22.17 -21.87
CA VAL A 20 35.33 22.49 -20.81
C VAL A 20 35.54 21.49 -19.67
N PRO A 21 36.12 21.92 -18.54
CA PRO A 21 36.32 21.07 -17.38
C PRO A 21 35.03 20.46 -16.85
N ALA A 22 35.05 19.18 -16.51
CA ALA A 22 33.86 18.46 -16.06
C ALA A 22 34.20 17.33 -15.09
N VAL A 23 33.35 17.11 -14.11
CA VAL A 23 33.40 15.98 -13.17
C VAL A 23 32.01 15.36 -13.09
N GLY A 24 31.97 14.04 -12.90
CA GLY A 24 30.71 13.33 -12.82
C GLY A 24 30.85 12.01 -12.09
N VAL A 25 29.72 11.50 -11.65
CA VAL A 25 29.56 10.18 -11.04
C VAL A 25 28.36 9.51 -11.68
N SER A 26 28.42 8.19 -11.76
CA SER A 26 27.36 7.30 -12.21
C SER A 26 27.16 6.24 -11.15
N ILE A 27 25.90 5.94 -10.86
CA ILE A 27 25.49 4.89 -9.94
C ILE A 27 24.80 3.80 -10.76
N GLY A 28 25.24 2.55 -10.61
CA GLY A 28 24.64 1.39 -11.26
C GLY A 28 23.37 0.97 -10.54
N ILE A 29 22.25 1.60 -10.88
CA ILE A 29 20.97 1.41 -10.18
C ILE A 29 20.49 -0.04 -10.17
N GLU A 30 20.76 -0.81 -11.23
CA GLU A 30 20.40 -2.23 -11.33
C GLU A 30 21.00 -3.06 -10.21
N ARG A 31 22.29 -2.83 -9.89
CA ARG A 31 22.95 -3.54 -8.79
C ARG A 31 22.44 -3.09 -7.42
N VAL A 32 22.05 -1.82 -7.30
CA VAL A 32 21.42 -1.30 -6.07
C VAL A 32 20.08 -2.01 -5.84
N PHE A 33 19.23 -2.10 -6.86
CA PHE A 33 17.96 -2.81 -6.78
C PHE A 33 18.13 -4.28 -6.43
N SER A 34 19.03 -5.02 -7.09
CA SER A 34 19.22 -6.45 -6.77
C SER A 34 19.63 -6.70 -5.31
N ILE A 35 20.48 -5.84 -4.75
CA ILE A 35 20.91 -5.95 -3.35
C ILE A 35 19.73 -5.62 -2.42
N MET A 36 19.00 -4.54 -2.69
CA MET A 36 17.84 -4.14 -1.89
C MET A 36 16.75 -5.20 -1.92
N GLU A 37 16.43 -5.75 -3.09
CA GLU A 37 15.43 -6.81 -3.24
C GLU A 37 15.81 -8.07 -2.45
N ALA A 38 17.08 -8.49 -2.51
CA ALA A 38 17.56 -9.63 -1.73
C ALA A 38 17.44 -9.40 -0.21
N GLN A 39 17.79 -8.20 0.26
CA GLN A 39 17.65 -7.82 1.67
C GLN A 39 16.18 -7.80 2.11
N LEU A 40 15.30 -7.23 1.29
CA LEU A 40 13.86 -7.19 1.56
C LEU A 40 13.25 -8.58 1.61
N ARG A 41 13.63 -9.47 0.70
CA ARG A 41 13.17 -10.86 0.70
C ARG A 41 13.65 -11.62 1.94
N ALA A 42 14.88 -11.39 2.38
CA ALA A 42 15.38 -11.98 3.63
C ALA A 42 14.59 -11.47 4.85
N ALA A 43 14.36 -10.16 4.95
CA ALA A 43 13.58 -9.56 6.03
C ALA A 43 12.10 -10.03 6.04
N ALA A 44 11.50 -10.17 4.85
CA ALA A 44 10.16 -10.74 4.67
C ALA A 44 10.09 -12.20 5.16
N ALA A 45 11.10 -13.02 4.82
CA ALA A 45 11.16 -14.41 5.25
C ALA A 45 11.31 -14.54 6.78
N GLU A 46 12.08 -13.66 7.43
CA GLU A 46 12.25 -13.66 8.89
C GLU A 46 11.01 -13.18 9.64
N SER A 47 10.33 -12.15 9.13
CA SER A 47 9.14 -11.57 9.77
C SER A 47 7.85 -12.34 9.47
N GLY A 48 7.86 -13.21 8.44
CA GLY A 48 6.66 -13.83 7.90
C GLY A 48 5.73 -12.86 7.17
N GLU A 49 6.17 -11.62 6.91
CA GLU A 49 5.41 -10.62 6.18
C GLU A 49 5.73 -10.69 4.68
N ALA A 50 4.71 -10.77 3.83
CA ALA A 50 4.90 -10.74 2.39
C ALA A 50 5.29 -9.33 1.91
N ILE A 51 6.22 -9.25 0.96
CA ILE A 51 6.47 -8.02 0.22
C ILE A 51 5.23 -7.71 -0.62
N ARG A 52 4.72 -6.49 -0.51
CA ARG A 52 3.49 -6.08 -1.17
C ARG A 52 3.79 -5.27 -2.43
N GLU A 53 3.04 -5.59 -3.48
CA GLU A 53 3.07 -4.87 -4.77
C GLU A 53 2.04 -3.73 -4.83
N ASN A 54 1.27 -3.53 -3.75
CA ASN A 54 0.24 -2.49 -3.66
C ASN A 54 0.30 -1.73 -2.34
N GLU A 55 -0.15 -0.49 -2.37
CA GLU A 55 -0.20 0.40 -1.20
C GLU A 55 -1.54 0.30 -0.43
N THR A 56 -2.49 -0.50 -0.92
CA THR A 56 -3.87 -0.56 -0.42
C THR A 56 -3.93 -0.87 1.06
N ALA A 57 -4.27 0.11 1.87
CA ALA A 57 -4.30 -0.03 3.31
C ALA A 57 -5.62 -0.65 3.81
N VAL A 58 -6.73 -0.46 3.09
CA VAL A 58 -8.06 -0.87 3.56
C VAL A 58 -8.87 -1.48 2.44
N LEU A 59 -9.45 -2.66 2.66
CA LEU A 59 -10.48 -3.21 1.79
C LEU A 59 -11.86 -2.94 2.39
N VAL A 60 -12.71 -2.23 1.66
CA VAL A 60 -14.11 -2.00 2.03
C VAL A 60 -14.95 -3.13 1.45
N ALA A 61 -15.54 -3.90 2.35
CA ALA A 61 -16.28 -5.11 2.08
C ALA A 61 -17.66 -5.07 2.74
N SER A 62 -18.60 -5.82 2.16
CA SER A 62 -19.95 -5.87 2.69
C SER A 62 -20.57 -7.25 2.56
N ILE A 63 -21.61 -7.48 3.35
CA ILE A 63 -22.46 -8.66 3.31
C ILE A 63 -23.87 -8.23 2.89
N GLY A 64 -24.55 -9.05 2.08
CA GLY A 64 -25.90 -8.77 1.60
C GLY A 64 -25.94 -8.19 0.19
N ASN A 65 -27.14 -7.82 -0.23
CA ASN A 65 -27.42 -7.36 -1.59
C ASN A 65 -27.53 -5.83 -1.66
N GLY A 66 -27.15 -5.23 -2.79
CA GLY A 66 -27.35 -3.78 -3.02
C GLY A 66 -26.38 -2.87 -2.25
N MET A 67 -25.36 -3.41 -1.61
CA MET A 67 -24.42 -2.67 -0.77
C MET A 67 -23.30 -1.94 -1.54
N GLN A 68 -23.27 -2.08 -2.86
CA GLN A 68 -22.20 -1.52 -3.70
C GLN A 68 -22.05 -0.01 -3.53
N MET A 69 -23.15 0.74 -3.57
CA MET A 69 -23.12 2.20 -3.41
C MET A 69 -22.60 2.62 -2.03
N LYS A 70 -22.90 1.84 -0.98
CA LYS A 70 -22.40 2.09 0.37
C LYS A 70 -20.90 1.81 0.46
N ARG A 71 -20.41 0.73 -0.15
CA ARG A 71 -18.96 0.44 -0.23
C ARG A 71 -18.22 1.58 -0.94
N MET A 72 -18.77 2.06 -2.05
CA MET A 72 -18.22 3.20 -2.80
C MET A 72 -18.19 4.47 -1.95
N GLY A 73 -19.26 4.78 -1.21
CA GLY A 73 -19.32 5.96 -0.34
C GLY A 73 -18.28 5.92 0.78
N ILE A 74 -18.10 4.77 1.42
CA ILE A 74 -17.08 4.58 2.46
C ILE A 74 -15.68 4.69 1.86
N ALA A 75 -15.41 4.02 0.73
CA ALA A 75 -14.12 4.12 0.04
C ALA A 75 -13.79 5.56 -0.35
N ASN A 76 -14.77 6.31 -0.87
CA ASN A 76 -14.60 7.73 -1.20
C ASN A 76 -14.27 8.59 0.03
N THR A 77 -14.88 8.29 1.17
CA THR A 77 -14.58 8.96 2.44
C THR A 77 -13.14 8.69 2.88
N LEU A 78 -12.68 7.44 2.76
CA LEU A 78 -11.29 7.06 3.06
C LEU A 78 -10.30 7.73 2.10
N TRP A 79 -10.59 7.76 0.79
CA TRP A 79 -9.77 8.44 -0.21
C TRP A 79 -9.65 9.95 0.05
N SER A 80 -10.77 10.60 0.38
CA SER A 80 -10.79 12.03 0.72
C SER A 80 -9.93 12.34 1.95
N ALA A 81 -9.73 11.35 2.83
CA ALA A 81 -8.86 11.45 4.00
C ALA A 81 -7.39 11.04 3.74
N GLY A 82 -7.04 10.65 2.51
CA GLY A 82 -5.70 10.21 2.11
C GLY A 82 -5.39 8.75 2.43
N ILE A 83 -6.40 7.93 2.75
CA ILE A 83 -6.21 6.50 3.03
C ILE A 83 -6.38 5.70 1.73
N ALA A 84 -5.36 4.94 1.36
CA ALA A 84 -5.43 4.03 0.22
C ALA A 84 -6.44 2.91 0.51
N ALA A 85 -7.62 2.98 -0.11
CA ALA A 85 -8.70 2.02 0.08
C ALA A 85 -9.15 1.42 -1.27
N GLU A 86 -9.68 0.20 -1.23
CA GLU A 86 -10.27 -0.48 -2.37
C GLU A 86 -11.62 -1.09 -2.01
N PHE A 87 -12.44 -1.41 -3.01
CA PHE A 87 -13.66 -2.19 -2.84
C PHE A 87 -13.89 -3.10 -4.06
N GLY A 88 -14.60 -4.21 -3.86
CA GLY A 88 -14.94 -5.11 -4.97
C GLY A 88 -16.04 -4.55 -5.89
N PHE A 89 -15.81 -4.62 -7.21
CA PHE A 89 -16.73 -4.13 -8.25
C PHE A 89 -18.00 -4.97 -8.43
N LYS A 90 -17.99 -6.24 -8.00
CA LYS A 90 -19.19 -7.09 -8.06
C LYS A 90 -20.28 -6.48 -7.17
N PRO A 91 -21.54 -6.40 -7.60
CA PRO A 91 -22.61 -5.83 -6.77
C PRO A 91 -22.74 -6.52 -5.40
N ASN A 92 -22.80 -7.86 -5.41
CA ASN A 92 -23.02 -8.71 -4.24
C ASN A 92 -21.91 -9.77 -4.12
N PRO A 93 -20.68 -9.37 -3.73
CA PRO A 93 -19.57 -10.31 -3.60
C PRO A 93 -19.76 -11.22 -2.38
N LYS A 94 -19.35 -12.49 -2.48
CA LYS A 94 -19.35 -13.39 -1.33
C LYS A 94 -18.27 -12.96 -0.32
N MET A 95 -18.54 -13.11 0.97
CA MET A 95 -17.58 -12.73 2.02
C MET A 95 -16.26 -13.49 1.90
N GLY A 96 -16.30 -14.80 1.59
CA GLY A 96 -15.10 -15.61 1.37
C GLY A 96 -14.20 -15.06 0.24
N ASP A 97 -14.79 -14.64 -0.88
CA ASP A 97 -14.04 -14.07 -2.01
C ASP A 97 -13.35 -12.76 -1.61
N GLN A 98 -14.03 -11.91 -0.84
CA GLN A 98 -13.48 -10.63 -0.36
C GLN A 98 -12.34 -10.85 0.64
N LEU A 99 -12.49 -11.81 1.55
CA LEU A 99 -11.46 -12.17 2.52
C LEU A 99 -10.23 -12.76 1.83
N ASN A 100 -10.43 -13.68 0.88
CA ASN A 100 -9.34 -14.26 0.10
C ASN A 100 -8.59 -13.19 -0.69
N TYR A 101 -9.31 -12.24 -1.29
CA TYR A 101 -8.69 -11.11 -1.97
C TYR A 101 -7.81 -10.26 -1.03
N ALA A 102 -8.32 -9.93 0.17
CA ALA A 102 -7.55 -9.19 1.16
C ALA A 102 -6.27 -9.94 1.59
N LEU A 103 -6.37 -11.25 1.79
CA LEU A 103 -5.23 -12.10 2.13
C LEU A 103 -4.20 -12.19 1.00
N GLU A 104 -4.65 -12.44 -0.23
CA GLU A 104 -3.79 -12.55 -1.42
C GLU A 104 -3.05 -11.24 -1.70
N LYS A 105 -3.74 -10.10 -1.55
CA LYS A 105 -3.15 -8.76 -1.76
C LYS A 105 -2.41 -8.21 -0.54
N GLY A 106 -2.42 -8.94 0.58
CA GLY A 106 -1.78 -8.52 1.83
C GLY A 106 -2.36 -7.22 2.41
N VAL A 107 -3.65 -6.95 2.19
CA VAL A 107 -4.32 -5.75 2.73
C VAL A 107 -4.42 -5.89 4.25
N PRO A 108 -3.95 -4.91 5.04
CA PRO A 108 -3.82 -5.07 6.49
C PRO A 108 -5.16 -4.92 7.23
N TYR A 109 -6.08 -4.12 6.70
CA TYR A 109 -7.36 -3.83 7.34
C TYR A 109 -8.52 -4.06 6.38
N MET A 110 -9.62 -4.58 6.91
CA MET A 110 -10.87 -4.75 6.18
C MET A 110 -11.99 -4.07 6.93
N VAL A 111 -12.72 -3.19 6.26
CA VAL A 111 -13.94 -2.56 6.80
C VAL A 111 -15.13 -3.37 6.30
N LEU A 112 -15.92 -3.88 7.22
CA LEU A 112 -17.00 -4.84 6.99
C LEU A 112 -18.32 -4.28 7.48
N PHE A 113 -19.37 -4.42 6.69
CA PHE A 113 -20.71 -4.02 7.11
C PHE A 113 -21.81 -4.79 6.38
N GLY A 114 -22.92 -5.03 7.06
CA GLY A 114 -24.20 -5.43 6.49
C GLY A 114 -25.28 -4.38 6.75
N GLU A 115 -26.54 -4.75 6.58
CA GLU A 115 -27.68 -3.87 6.87
C GLU A 115 -27.70 -3.49 8.35
N SER A 116 -27.56 -4.48 9.24
CA SER A 116 -27.63 -4.28 10.69
C SER A 116 -26.55 -3.33 11.22
N GLU A 117 -25.30 -3.47 10.77
CA GLU A 117 -24.22 -2.57 11.19
C GLU A 117 -24.47 -1.14 10.71
N LEU A 118 -24.95 -0.96 9.47
CA LEU A 118 -25.27 0.36 8.94
C LEU A 118 -26.45 1.02 9.66
N GLU A 119 -27.48 0.26 10.02
CA GLU A 119 -28.61 0.75 10.83
C GLU A 119 -28.16 1.20 12.22
N ALA A 120 -27.20 0.49 12.81
CA ALA A 120 -26.58 0.86 14.09
C ALA A 120 -25.53 1.99 13.96
N GLY A 121 -25.23 2.47 12.75
CA GLY A 121 -24.26 3.53 12.50
C GLY A 121 -22.80 3.11 12.73
N VAL A 122 -22.52 1.80 12.71
CA VAL A 122 -21.19 1.22 12.94
C VAL A 122 -20.72 0.40 11.75
N VAL A 123 -19.44 0.08 11.72
CA VAL A 123 -18.82 -0.89 10.81
C VAL A 123 -17.87 -1.77 11.60
N LYS A 124 -17.65 -3.00 11.14
CA LYS A 124 -16.64 -3.90 11.71
C LYS A 124 -15.29 -3.61 11.09
N LEU A 125 -14.31 -3.24 11.91
CA LEU A 125 -12.92 -3.10 11.49
C LEU A 125 -12.16 -4.38 11.84
N LYS A 126 -11.72 -5.09 10.80
CA LYS A 126 -10.92 -6.31 10.94
C LYS A 126 -9.45 -6.02 10.72
N ASP A 127 -8.61 -6.41 11.68
CA ASP A 127 -7.16 -6.46 11.51
C ASP A 127 -6.79 -7.83 10.94
N MET A 128 -6.22 -7.84 9.73
CA MET A 128 -5.90 -9.06 9.00
C MET A 128 -4.68 -9.80 9.59
N LYS A 129 -3.80 -9.08 10.28
CA LYS A 129 -2.61 -9.64 10.94
C LYS A 129 -2.96 -10.17 12.33
N ALA A 130 -3.63 -9.36 13.16
CA ALA A 130 -4.03 -9.74 14.51
C ALA A 130 -5.24 -10.70 14.52
N ARG A 131 -5.98 -10.79 13.40
CA ARG A 131 -7.22 -11.57 13.27
C ARG A 131 -8.31 -11.18 14.28
N THR A 132 -8.29 -9.92 14.71
CA THR A 132 -9.28 -9.32 15.59
C THR A 132 -10.31 -8.55 14.78
N GLU A 133 -11.53 -8.48 15.30
CA GLU A 133 -12.63 -7.70 14.76
C GLU A 133 -13.28 -6.90 15.89
N GLU A 134 -13.67 -5.68 15.59
CA GLU A 134 -14.31 -4.77 16.54
C GLU A 134 -15.28 -3.84 15.80
N ASP A 135 -16.31 -3.39 16.51
CA ASP A 135 -17.27 -2.44 16.00
C ASP A 135 -16.73 -1.01 16.19
N VAL A 136 -16.66 -0.27 15.08
CA VAL A 136 -16.19 1.12 15.04
C VAL A 136 -17.31 2.00 14.49
N PRO A 137 -17.65 3.12 15.15
CA PRO A 137 -18.61 4.08 14.60
C PRO A 137 -18.18 4.59 13.24
N LEU A 138 -19.11 4.64 12.28
CA LEU A 138 -18.79 5.07 10.91
C LEU A 138 -18.24 6.51 10.89
N ALA A 139 -18.68 7.35 11.83
CA ALA A 139 -18.22 8.73 11.99
C ALA A 139 -16.74 8.86 12.41
N SER A 140 -16.22 7.93 13.20
CA SER A 140 -14.83 7.95 13.69
C SER A 140 -13.90 7.01 12.92
N LEU A 141 -14.41 6.29 11.92
CA LEU A 141 -13.67 5.29 11.15
C LEU A 141 -12.34 5.83 10.57
N VAL A 142 -12.36 7.06 10.04
CA VAL A 142 -11.17 7.68 9.44
C VAL A 142 -10.08 7.93 10.48
N GLU A 143 -10.47 8.44 11.65
CA GLU A 143 -9.52 8.74 12.73
C GLU A 143 -8.89 7.46 13.28
N GLU A 144 -9.72 6.43 13.49
CA GLU A 144 -9.27 5.12 13.97
C GLU A 144 -8.27 4.49 13.00
N LEU A 145 -8.59 4.49 11.69
CA LEU A 145 -7.68 3.98 10.66
C LEU A 145 -6.38 4.78 10.57
N LYS A 146 -6.43 6.11 10.71
CA LYS A 146 -5.21 6.94 10.73
C LYS A 146 -4.32 6.62 11.93
N GLY A 147 -4.90 6.43 13.12
CA GLY A 147 -4.16 6.03 14.32
C GLY A 147 -3.44 4.68 14.15
N ARG A 148 -4.12 3.70 13.56
CA ARG A 148 -3.58 2.35 13.31
C ARG A 148 -2.57 2.31 12.17
N LEU A 149 -2.81 3.03 11.09
CA LEU A 149 -1.90 3.07 9.94
C LEU A 149 -0.64 3.89 10.26
N GLY A 150 -0.76 4.99 11.01
CA GLY A 150 0.36 5.83 11.42
C GLY A 150 1.35 5.12 12.35
N SER A 151 0.88 4.20 13.19
CA SER A 151 1.72 3.35 14.04
C SER A 151 2.36 2.17 13.28
N SER A 152 1.87 1.84 12.08
CA SER A 152 2.32 0.76 11.21
C SER A 152 3.28 1.24 10.08
N SER A 153 3.87 2.44 10.22
CA SER A 153 4.72 3.07 9.20
C SER A 153 6.15 2.50 9.17
N ARG A 154 6.27 1.23 8.73
CA ARG A 154 7.51 0.62 8.20
C ARG A 154 7.20 -0.41 7.11
N ARG A 155 6.23 -0.13 6.24
CA ARG A 155 5.94 -1.05 5.12
C ARG A 155 6.76 -0.67 3.91
N VAL A 156 7.64 -1.57 3.50
CA VAL A 156 8.38 -1.45 2.25
C VAL A 156 7.49 -1.95 1.13
N VAL A 157 6.94 -1.02 0.36
CA VAL A 157 6.30 -1.30 -0.92
C VAL A 157 7.39 -1.23 -1.98
N VAL A 158 7.50 -2.28 -2.80
CA VAL A 158 8.45 -2.30 -3.92
C VAL A 158 7.65 -1.88 -5.15
N GLY A 159 7.95 -0.71 -5.68
CA GLY A 159 7.37 -0.14 -6.91
C GLY A 159 8.45 0.24 -7.90
#